data_AF-A0A5D0R707-F1
#
_entry.id   AF-A0A5D0R707-F1
#
_cell.length_a   1.000
_cell.length_b   1.000
_cell.length_c   1.000
_cell.angle_alpha   90.00
_cell.angle_beta   90.00
_cell.angle_gamma   90.00
#
_symmetry.space_group_name_H-M   'P 1'
#
loop_
_entity.id
_entity.type
_entity.pdbx_description
1 polymer ?
#
loop_
_entity_poly.entity_id
_entity_poly.type
_entity_poly.pdbx_seq_one_letter_code
_entity_poly.pdbx_strand_id
1 'polypeptide(L)'
;MVSVHFDNIRQQIINALDKASERIIVAVYWFTNEELFDKLIEQIEKGRKVELIIHNDFINNRNTGLNFQQFVDKGGDFYFSDGYNPMHNKFCVIDNQILINGSYNWTYYAESKNRENVLIIEEEKDTIESFISEFERLKSLTEKVTEIRQLTRFEVDENNVLRARDYLANDIVFQAKVTNRPEIVESAFEIAPDNIEVQKTAFALDLTKKYRLKHSIGSSLLNDGYKIVVEKGSMIPVSSTAIVRTSADNQTSSEATIHYGENPKASLNPKFAKMRLDGLPKKPAGKAELKYHFTIDLKGNLKMEKYSLDNGNKQILTKKITGLLEQITEEKEEKTA
;
A
#
# COMPACT_ATOMS: atom_id res chain seq x y z
N MET A 1 -5.25 -34.99 -9.56
CA MET A 1 -5.80 -34.51 -8.26
C MET A 1 -5.77 -32.99 -8.21
N VAL A 2 -6.85 -32.33 -7.76
CA VAL A 2 -6.90 -30.86 -7.62
C VAL A 2 -7.16 -30.50 -6.16
N SER A 3 -6.35 -29.61 -5.60
CA SER A 3 -6.57 -28.99 -4.29
C SER A 3 -6.63 -27.47 -4.41
N VAL A 4 -7.46 -26.83 -3.60
CA VAL A 4 -7.68 -25.37 -3.63
C VAL A 4 -7.36 -24.81 -2.26
N HIS A 5 -6.60 -23.73 -2.22
CA HIS A 5 -6.18 -23.07 -0.99
C HIS A 5 -6.52 -21.58 -1.05
N PHE A 6 -7.11 -21.09 0.04
CA PHE A 6 -7.48 -19.68 0.22
C PHE A 6 -6.70 -18.99 1.34
N ASP A 7 -5.98 -19.77 2.15
CA ASP A 7 -5.18 -19.32 3.30
C ASP A 7 -3.88 -20.12 3.34
N ASN A 8 -2.86 -19.57 4.02
CA ASN A 8 -1.54 -20.18 4.20
C ASN A 8 -0.90 -20.61 2.86
N ILE A 9 -1.13 -19.81 1.82
CA ILE A 9 -0.81 -20.14 0.43
C ILE A 9 0.71 -20.24 0.26
N ARG A 10 1.47 -19.34 0.86
CA ARG A 10 2.94 -19.40 0.88
C ARG A 10 3.45 -20.78 1.32
N GLN A 11 2.92 -21.32 2.42
CA GLN A 11 3.36 -22.62 2.94
C GLN A 11 3.00 -23.76 1.98
N GLN A 12 1.84 -23.71 1.32
CA GLN A 12 1.46 -24.71 0.32
C GLN A 12 2.41 -24.70 -0.89
N ILE A 13 2.82 -23.50 -1.34
CA ILE A 13 3.81 -23.35 -2.41
C ILE A 13 5.17 -23.92 -1.97
N ILE A 14 5.65 -23.59 -0.76
CA ILE A 14 6.90 -24.13 -0.22
C ILE A 14 6.87 -25.67 -0.18
N ASN A 15 5.78 -26.24 0.34
CA ASN A 15 5.60 -27.70 0.42
C ASN A 15 5.62 -28.36 -0.96
N ALA A 16 5.06 -27.70 -1.98
CA ALA A 16 5.10 -28.19 -3.36
C ALA A 16 6.52 -28.10 -3.96
N LEU A 17 7.22 -26.98 -3.76
CA LEU A 17 8.62 -26.80 -4.21
C LEU A 17 9.57 -27.82 -3.56
N ASP A 18 9.29 -28.25 -2.33
CA ASP A 18 10.06 -29.30 -1.66
C ASP A 18 10.03 -30.64 -2.41
N LYS A 19 8.92 -30.96 -3.09
CA LYS A 19 8.75 -32.18 -3.87
C LYS A 19 9.56 -32.20 -5.17
N ALA A 20 10.09 -31.06 -5.63
CA ALA A 20 10.78 -30.98 -6.92
C ALA A 20 12.02 -31.90 -6.97
N SER A 21 12.37 -32.34 -8.17
CA SER A 21 13.46 -33.28 -8.41
C SER A 21 14.27 -32.96 -9.66
N GLU A 22 13.68 -32.27 -10.64
CA GLU A 22 14.32 -32.00 -11.93
C GLU A 22 14.18 -30.53 -12.35
N ARG A 23 12.95 -30.03 -12.51
CA ARG A 23 12.69 -28.74 -13.17
C ARG A 23 11.57 -27.97 -12.49
N ILE A 24 11.79 -26.68 -12.26
CA ILE A 24 10.81 -25.74 -11.75
C ILE A 24 10.75 -24.57 -12.72
N ILE A 25 9.55 -24.24 -13.21
CA ILE A 25 9.30 -23.02 -13.98
C ILE A 25 8.32 -22.15 -13.22
N VAL A 26 8.60 -20.85 -13.13
CA VAL A 26 7.80 -19.88 -12.39
C VAL A 26 7.56 -18.66 -13.26
N ALA A 27 6.29 -18.33 -13.50
CA ALA A 27 5.85 -17.10 -14.14
C ALA A 27 4.89 -16.37 -13.22
N VAL A 28 5.40 -15.34 -12.54
CA VAL A 28 4.64 -14.53 -11.57
C VAL A 28 4.82 -13.06 -11.85
N TYR A 29 3.73 -12.30 -11.77
CA TYR A 29 3.78 -10.86 -12.07
C TYR A 29 4.65 -10.11 -11.06
N TRP A 30 4.34 -10.26 -9.76
CA TRP A 30 5.12 -9.66 -8.67
C TRP A 30 5.67 -10.71 -7.72
N PHE A 31 6.92 -10.52 -7.34
CA PHE A 31 7.68 -11.41 -6.47
C PHE A 31 8.57 -10.59 -5.52
N THR A 32 8.20 -10.56 -4.25
CA THR A 32 8.94 -9.85 -3.19
C THR A 32 9.13 -10.68 -1.92
N ASN A 33 8.50 -11.86 -1.82
CA ASN A 33 8.59 -12.71 -0.64
C ASN A 33 9.95 -13.42 -0.53
N GLU A 34 10.66 -13.18 0.57
CA GLU A 34 12.03 -13.70 0.78
C GLU A 34 12.05 -15.22 0.99
N GLU A 35 11.09 -15.78 1.74
CA GLU A 35 11.03 -17.23 1.98
C GLU A 35 10.85 -18.03 0.68
N LEU A 36 9.99 -17.57 -0.23
CA LEU A 36 9.81 -18.20 -1.55
C LEU A 36 11.04 -18.03 -2.44
N PHE A 37 11.71 -16.89 -2.37
CA PHE A 37 12.94 -16.63 -3.11
C PHE A 37 14.09 -17.54 -2.64
N ASP A 38 14.33 -17.57 -1.33
CA ASP A 38 15.31 -18.45 -0.69
C ASP A 38 14.99 -19.92 -1.01
N LYS A 39 13.69 -20.27 -1.06
CA LYS A 39 13.28 -21.60 -1.48
C LYS A 39 13.74 -21.91 -2.90
N LEU A 40 13.52 -21.03 -3.88
CA LEU A 40 14.02 -21.26 -5.24
C LEU A 40 15.54 -21.35 -5.31
N ILE A 41 16.26 -20.54 -4.52
CA ILE A 41 17.72 -20.63 -4.42
C ILE A 41 18.15 -22.00 -3.90
N GLU A 42 17.52 -22.52 -2.85
CA GLU A 42 17.76 -23.87 -2.32
C GLU A 42 17.56 -24.95 -3.39
N GLN A 43 16.58 -24.79 -4.27
CA GLN A 43 16.31 -25.73 -5.37
C GLN A 43 17.45 -25.75 -6.40
N ILE A 44 17.97 -24.57 -6.75
CA ILE A 44 19.12 -24.44 -7.66
C ILE A 44 20.36 -25.10 -7.04
N GLU A 45 20.62 -24.88 -5.75
CA GLU A 45 21.75 -25.48 -5.04
C GLU A 45 21.66 -27.01 -4.95
N LYS A 46 20.45 -27.57 -4.93
CA LYS A 46 20.20 -29.01 -5.04
C LYS A 46 20.41 -29.55 -6.47
N GLY A 47 20.81 -28.71 -7.42
CA GLY A 47 21.06 -29.08 -8.82
C GLY A 47 19.80 -29.14 -9.69
N ARG A 48 18.66 -28.62 -9.21
CA ARG A 48 17.40 -28.60 -9.98
C ARG A 48 17.43 -27.42 -10.94
N LYS A 49 16.88 -27.59 -12.14
CA LYS A 49 16.77 -26.50 -13.12
C LYS A 49 15.63 -25.58 -12.72
N VAL A 50 15.93 -24.32 -12.40
CA VAL A 50 14.91 -23.32 -12.04
C VAL A 50 14.89 -22.19 -13.06
N GLU A 51 13.72 -21.92 -13.62
CA GLU A 51 13.48 -20.87 -14.61
C GLU A 51 12.42 -19.90 -14.08
N LEU A 52 12.70 -18.60 -14.11
CA LEU A 52 11.87 -17.57 -13.51
C LEU A 52 11.63 -16.42 -14.49
N ILE A 53 10.36 -16.10 -14.73
CA ILE A 53 9.90 -14.94 -15.50
C ILE A 53 9.09 -14.02 -14.58
N ILE A 54 9.51 -12.77 -14.44
CA ILE A 54 8.77 -11.73 -13.70
C ILE A 54 8.66 -10.44 -14.50
N HIS A 55 7.73 -9.56 -14.13
CA HIS A 55 7.62 -8.25 -14.77
C HIS A 55 8.78 -7.32 -14.38
N ASN A 56 9.35 -6.56 -15.31
CA ASN A 56 10.41 -5.60 -15.01
C ASN A 56 9.82 -4.25 -14.61
N ASP A 57 9.43 -4.14 -13.35
CA ASP A 57 8.96 -2.89 -12.76
C ASP A 57 9.67 -2.60 -11.43
N PHE A 58 9.34 -1.48 -10.82
CA PHE A 58 9.95 -1.08 -9.55
C PHE A 58 9.53 -1.95 -8.35
N ILE A 59 8.45 -2.74 -8.47
CA ILE A 59 8.09 -3.68 -7.41
C ILE A 59 9.13 -4.79 -7.39
N ASN A 60 9.44 -5.38 -8.53
CA ASN A 60 10.40 -6.48 -8.62
C ASN A 60 11.87 -6.02 -8.63
N ASN A 61 12.19 -4.96 -9.38
CA ASN A 61 13.56 -4.58 -9.73
C ASN A 61 14.01 -3.28 -9.05
N ARG A 62 13.73 -3.14 -7.74
CA ARG A 62 14.25 -2.05 -6.91
C ARG A 62 15.51 -2.49 -6.14
N ASN A 63 16.31 -1.51 -5.72
CA ASN A 63 17.53 -1.78 -4.96
C ASN A 63 17.34 -2.42 -3.58
N THR A 64 16.18 -2.22 -2.96
CA THR A 64 15.78 -2.84 -1.69
C THR A 64 14.92 -4.09 -1.87
N GLY A 65 14.82 -4.61 -3.10
CA GLY A 65 14.03 -5.78 -3.46
C GLY A 65 14.80 -7.08 -3.26
N LEU A 66 14.24 -8.17 -3.79
CA LEU A 66 14.93 -9.46 -3.84
C LEU A 66 16.17 -9.36 -4.71
N ASN A 67 17.24 -10.04 -4.31
CA ASN A 67 18.50 -10.04 -5.04
C ASN A 67 18.45 -11.03 -6.21
N PHE A 68 17.71 -10.72 -7.27
CA PHE A 68 17.62 -11.59 -8.45
C PHE A 68 18.98 -11.80 -9.16
N GLN A 69 19.99 -10.95 -8.93
CA GLN A 69 21.34 -11.21 -9.43
C GLN A 69 21.93 -12.46 -8.78
N GLN A 70 21.71 -12.66 -7.48
CA GLN A 70 22.09 -13.89 -6.79
C GLN A 70 21.46 -15.14 -7.40
N PHE A 71 20.20 -15.04 -7.86
CA PHE A 71 19.51 -16.14 -8.54
C PHE A 71 20.20 -16.51 -9.86
N VAL A 72 20.58 -15.50 -10.65
CA VAL A 72 21.34 -15.68 -11.90
C VAL A 72 22.73 -16.27 -11.62
N ASP A 73 23.47 -15.70 -10.66
CA ASP A 73 24.83 -16.11 -10.31
C ASP A 73 24.91 -17.57 -9.83
N LYS A 74 23.84 -18.06 -9.19
CA LYS A 74 23.73 -19.46 -8.76
C LYS A 74 23.34 -20.43 -9.88
N GLY A 75 23.03 -19.93 -11.08
CA GLY A 75 22.71 -20.74 -12.26
C GLY A 75 21.22 -20.84 -12.60
N GLY A 76 20.37 -20.01 -11.98
CA GLY A 76 18.97 -19.90 -12.37
C GLY A 76 18.79 -19.24 -13.74
N ASP A 77 17.82 -19.71 -14.52
CA ASP A 77 17.45 -19.08 -15.79
C ASP A 77 16.45 -17.95 -15.52
N PHE A 78 16.90 -16.70 -15.57
CA PHE A 78 16.07 -15.54 -15.24
C PHE A 78 15.69 -14.72 -16.47
N TYR A 79 14.46 -14.22 -16.47
CA TYR A 79 13.89 -13.43 -17.56
C TYR A 79 13.03 -12.30 -17.00
N PHE A 80 13.15 -11.15 -17.64
CA PHE A 80 12.23 -10.04 -17.43
C PHE A 80 11.18 -10.01 -18.55
N SER A 81 9.91 -9.89 -18.18
CA SER A 81 8.84 -9.57 -19.10
C SER A 81 8.66 -8.05 -19.14
N ASP A 82 9.26 -7.44 -20.16
CA ASP A 82 9.32 -6.00 -20.44
C ASP A 82 8.46 -5.59 -21.65
N GLY A 83 7.69 -6.52 -22.22
CA GLY A 83 6.80 -6.26 -23.33
C GLY A 83 5.72 -5.21 -23.02
N TYR A 84 5.21 -4.56 -24.07
CA TYR A 84 4.18 -3.50 -23.98
C TYR A 84 2.94 -3.93 -23.17
N ASN A 85 2.60 -5.22 -23.21
CA ASN A 85 1.55 -5.81 -22.39
C ASN A 85 2.19 -6.57 -21.22
N PRO A 86 1.85 -6.23 -19.96
CA PRO A 86 2.46 -6.89 -18.80
C PRO A 86 2.04 -8.37 -18.71
N MET A 87 3.02 -9.24 -18.43
CA MET A 87 2.77 -10.65 -18.10
C MET A 87 2.13 -10.73 -16.71
N HIS A 88 0.80 -10.80 -16.63
CA HIS A 88 0.08 -10.81 -15.35
C HIS A 88 -0.20 -12.22 -14.82
N ASN A 89 0.52 -13.24 -15.29
CA ASN A 89 0.36 -14.61 -14.80
C ASN A 89 0.85 -14.75 -13.36
N LYS A 90 0.33 -15.76 -12.66
CA LYS A 90 0.88 -16.29 -11.40
C LYS A 90 0.76 -17.81 -11.44
N PHE A 91 1.76 -18.47 -12.01
CA PHE A 91 1.83 -19.93 -11.99
C PHE A 91 3.25 -20.44 -11.76
N CYS A 92 3.32 -21.67 -11.28
CA CYS A 92 4.53 -22.45 -11.15
C CYS A 92 4.24 -23.87 -11.61
N VAL A 93 5.15 -24.47 -12.38
CA VAL A 93 5.10 -25.89 -12.72
C VAL A 93 6.35 -26.57 -12.20
N ILE A 94 6.18 -27.73 -11.57
CA ILE A 94 7.24 -28.53 -10.96
C ILE A 94 7.23 -29.92 -11.61
N ASP A 95 8.38 -30.33 -12.12
CA ASP A 95 8.69 -31.64 -12.73
C ASP A 95 7.65 -32.12 -13.75
N ASN A 96 7.03 -31.19 -14.49
CA ASN A 96 5.92 -31.43 -15.42
C ASN A 96 4.74 -32.23 -14.80
N GLN A 97 4.60 -32.20 -13.48
CA GLN A 97 3.67 -33.05 -12.73
C GLN A 97 2.76 -32.26 -11.78
N ILE A 98 3.23 -31.11 -11.29
CA ILE A 98 2.49 -30.25 -10.37
C ILE A 98 2.38 -28.87 -11.00
N LEU A 99 1.16 -28.37 -11.14
CA LEU A 99 0.86 -26.99 -11.52
C LEU A 99 0.25 -26.27 -10.32
N ILE A 100 0.83 -25.12 -9.98
CA ILE A 100 0.26 -24.16 -9.04
C ILE A 100 -0.19 -22.96 -9.85
N ASN A 101 -1.46 -22.58 -9.79
CA ASN A 101 -1.98 -21.40 -10.49
C ASN A 101 -3.07 -20.69 -9.68
N GLY A 102 -3.12 -19.36 -9.74
CA GLY A 102 -4.18 -18.60 -9.08
C GLY A 102 -4.00 -17.09 -9.16
N SER A 103 -4.62 -16.38 -8.23
CA SER A 103 -4.53 -14.92 -8.12
C SER A 103 -3.27 -14.46 -7.36
N TYR A 104 -2.71 -15.34 -6.53
CA TYR A 104 -1.64 -15.06 -5.57
C TYR A 104 -0.32 -14.64 -6.24
N ASN A 105 0.03 -13.35 -6.16
CA ASN A 105 1.41 -12.91 -6.41
C ASN A 105 2.31 -13.36 -5.26
N TRP A 106 3.60 -13.57 -5.52
CA TRP A 106 4.55 -14.06 -4.51
C TRP A 106 5.07 -12.90 -3.64
N THR A 107 4.15 -12.22 -2.95
CA THR A 107 4.44 -11.00 -2.17
C THR A 107 3.86 -11.07 -0.76
N TYR A 108 4.36 -10.26 0.17
CA TYR A 108 3.88 -10.23 1.55
C TYR A 108 2.44 -9.70 1.66
N TYR A 109 2.07 -8.74 0.80
CA TYR A 109 0.72 -8.17 0.75
C TYR A 109 -0.33 -9.19 0.30
N ALA A 110 0.02 -10.03 -0.69
CA ALA A 110 -0.84 -11.10 -1.17
C ALA A 110 -1.20 -12.08 -0.04
N GLU A 111 -0.20 -12.51 0.75
CA GLU A 111 -0.41 -13.43 1.88
C GLU A 111 -1.16 -12.78 3.05
N SER A 112 -0.80 -11.55 3.42
CA SER A 112 -1.18 -10.99 4.73
C SER A 112 -2.47 -10.18 4.70
N LYS A 113 -2.96 -9.80 3.51
CA LYS A 113 -4.07 -8.85 3.41
C LYS A 113 -5.05 -9.12 2.27
N ASN A 114 -4.57 -9.48 1.09
CA ASN A 114 -5.46 -9.74 -0.02
C ASN A 114 -6.29 -11.01 0.23
N ARG A 115 -7.41 -11.11 -0.48
CA ARG A 115 -8.15 -12.37 -0.59
C ARG A 115 -7.65 -13.06 -1.85
N GLU A 116 -6.82 -14.07 -1.66
CA GLU A 116 -6.15 -14.76 -2.76
C GLU A 116 -6.60 -16.22 -2.80
N ASN A 117 -6.34 -16.87 -3.93
CA ASN A 117 -6.46 -18.31 -4.04
C ASN A 117 -5.33 -18.89 -4.89
N VAL A 118 -5.04 -20.16 -4.66
CA VAL A 118 -4.28 -21.01 -5.59
C VAL A 118 -4.96 -22.36 -5.75
N LEU A 119 -4.85 -22.91 -6.94
CA LEU A 119 -5.12 -24.30 -7.25
C LEU A 119 -3.78 -25.01 -7.39
N ILE A 120 -3.62 -26.13 -6.69
CA ILE A 120 -2.52 -27.07 -6.90
C ILE A 120 -3.11 -28.29 -7.60
N ILE A 121 -2.66 -28.49 -8.83
CA ILE A 121 -3.13 -29.50 -9.76
C ILE A 121 -2.00 -30.49 -9.98
N GLU A 122 -2.22 -31.75 -9.63
CA GLU A 122 -1.30 -32.86 -9.82
C GLU A 122 -1.90 -33.85 -10.83
N GLU A 123 -1.07 -34.53 -11.62
CA GLU A 123 -1.47 -35.62 -12.55
C GLU A 123 -2.39 -35.22 -13.73
N GLU A 124 -2.65 -33.94 -13.97
CA GLU A 124 -3.45 -33.44 -15.11
C GLU A 124 -2.55 -33.01 -16.29
N LYS A 125 -1.99 -33.99 -17.01
CA LYS A 125 -0.95 -33.78 -18.02
C LYS A 125 -1.28 -32.69 -19.04
N ASP A 126 -2.42 -32.77 -19.71
CA ASP A 126 -2.80 -31.83 -20.79
C ASP A 126 -2.86 -30.37 -20.29
N THR A 127 -3.35 -30.18 -19.06
CA THR A 127 -3.42 -28.85 -18.44
C THR A 127 -2.01 -28.36 -18.10
N ILE A 128 -1.19 -29.20 -17.49
CA ILE A 128 0.20 -28.86 -17.12
C ILE A 128 1.02 -28.53 -18.37
N GLU A 129 0.90 -29.33 -19.44
CA GLU A 129 1.58 -29.12 -20.72
C GLU A 129 1.16 -27.81 -21.40
N SER A 130 -0.11 -27.41 -21.26
CA SER A 130 -0.60 -26.11 -21.75
C SER A 130 0.09 -24.95 -21.03
N PHE A 131 0.29 -25.03 -19.71
CA PHE A 131 1.02 -24.01 -18.94
C PHE A 131 2.52 -24.01 -19.23
N ILE A 132 3.12 -25.18 -19.46
CA ILE A 132 4.52 -25.26 -19.92
C ILE A 132 4.66 -24.58 -21.29
N SER A 133 3.75 -24.86 -22.22
CA SER A 133 3.75 -24.24 -23.56
C SER A 133 3.60 -22.71 -23.48
N GLU A 134 2.74 -22.20 -22.60
CA GLU A 134 2.62 -20.77 -22.34
C GLU A 134 3.91 -20.19 -21.75
N PHE A 135 4.56 -20.90 -20.81
CA PHE A 135 5.85 -20.48 -20.27
C PHE A 135 6.92 -20.35 -21.36
N GLU A 136 7.05 -21.35 -22.23
CA GLU A 136 8.00 -21.30 -23.36
C GLU A 136 7.64 -20.18 -24.34
N ARG A 137 6.34 -19.93 -24.58
CA ARG A 137 5.89 -18.79 -25.38
C ARG A 137 6.32 -17.47 -24.75
N LEU A 138 6.07 -17.27 -23.44
CA LEU A 138 6.50 -16.06 -22.71
C LEU A 138 8.02 -15.90 -22.76
N LYS A 139 8.77 -16.97 -22.51
CA LYS A 139 10.23 -16.99 -22.58
C LYS A 139 10.75 -16.59 -23.96
N SER A 140 10.12 -17.06 -25.04
CA SER A 140 10.52 -16.68 -26.42
C SER A 140 10.26 -15.22 -26.78
N LEU A 141 9.46 -14.49 -26.00
CA LEU A 141 9.25 -13.06 -26.12
C LEU A 141 10.24 -12.22 -25.30
N THR A 142 11.17 -12.87 -24.62
CA THR A 142 12.12 -12.23 -23.68
C THR A 142 13.53 -12.73 -23.95
N GLU A 143 14.52 -12.04 -23.39
CA GLU A 143 15.91 -12.49 -23.41
C GLU A 143 16.34 -12.97 -22.03
N LYS A 144 17.23 -13.99 -22.01
CA LYS A 144 17.81 -14.47 -20.75
C LYS A 144 18.69 -13.37 -20.17
N VAL A 145 18.42 -13.00 -18.93
CA VAL A 145 19.14 -11.95 -18.21
C VAL A 145 20.38 -12.57 -17.56
N THR A 146 21.54 -11.94 -17.79
CA THR A 146 22.82 -12.32 -17.17
C THR A 146 23.32 -11.30 -16.16
N GLU A 147 22.88 -10.05 -16.27
CA GLU A 147 23.22 -8.95 -15.38
C GLU A 147 21.98 -8.08 -15.14
N ILE A 148 21.68 -7.79 -13.89
CA ILE A 148 20.49 -7.03 -13.49
C ILE A 148 20.88 -5.61 -13.12
N ARG A 149 20.40 -4.66 -13.93
CA ARG A 149 20.41 -3.25 -13.58
C ARG A 149 19.12 -2.90 -12.84
N GLN A 150 19.28 -2.48 -11.59
CA GLN A 150 18.15 -2.06 -10.75
C GLN A 150 17.55 -0.74 -11.23
N LEU A 151 16.22 -0.68 -11.19
CA LEU A 151 15.47 0.53 -11.47
C LEU A 151 15.57 1.50 -10.30
N THR A 152 15.69 2.77 -10.64
CA THR A 152 15.64 3.91 -9.74
C THR A 152 14.22 4.48 -9.70
N ARG A 153 13.93 5.32 -8.69
CA ARG A 153 12.64 6.01 -8.59
C ARG A 153 12.33 6.90 -9.80
N PHE A 154 13.32 7.35 -10.56
CA PHE A 154 13.09 8.22 -11.73
C PHE A 154 12.36 7.47 -12.86
N GLU A 155 12.74 6.23 -13.13
CA GLU A 155 12.09 5.39 -14.17
C GLU A 155 10.63 5.05 -13.81
N VAL A 156 10.28 5.19 -12.53
CA VAL A 156 8.93 4.97 -11.99
C VAL A 156 8.01 6.15 -12.27
N ASP A 157 8.49 7.37 -12.13
CA ASP A 157 7.64 8.56 -12.21
C ASP A 157 7.09 8.81 -13.63
N GLU A 158 7.74 8.27 -14.66
CA GLU A 158 7.30 8.41 -16.06
C GLU A 158 6.18 7.42 -16.43
N ASN A 159 6.09 6.26 -15.77
CA ASN A 159 5.21 5.17 -16.20
C ASN A 159 4.26 4.61 -15.12
N ASN A 160 4.38 5.04 -13.87
CA ASN A 160 3.71 4.35 -12.77
C ASN A 160 2.29 4.86 -12.50
N VAL A 161 1.31 3.97 -12.73
CA VAL A 161 -0.07 4.14 -12.31
C VAL A 161 -0.11 4.16 -10.78
N LEU A 162 -0.74 5.17 -10.18
CA LEU A 162 -0.90 5.36 -8.72
C LEU A 162 -1.08 4.06 -7.90
N ARG A 163 -1.78 3.06 -8.47
CA ARG A 163 -2.07 1.77 -7.84
C ARG A 163 -0.85 0.91 -7.51
N ALA A 164 0.22 0.92 -8.32
CA ALA A 164 1.38 0.05 -8.05
C ALA A 164 2.29 0.63 -6.95
N ARG A 165 2.35 1.97 -6.79
CA ARG A 165 2.98 2.58 -5.61
C ARG A 165 2.26 2.20 -4.33
N ASP A 166 0.94 2.29 -4.34
CA ASP A 166 0.11 1.91 -3.19
C ASP A 166 0.27 0.42 -2.85
N TYR A 167 0.33 -0.45 -3.86
CA TYR A 167 0.59 -1.87 -3.65
C TYR A 167 1.95 -2.10 -3.00
N LEU A 168 3.03 -1.55 -3.56
CA LEU A 168 4.38 -1.72 -3.05
C LEU A 168 4.52 -1.21 -1.61
N ALA A 169 3.92 -0.06 -1.32
CA ALA A 169 3.96 0.53 0.01
C ALA A 169 3.28 -0.39 1.04
N ASN A 170 2.12 -0.97 0.71
CA ASN A 170 1.50 -1.97 1.58
C ASN A 170 2.36 -3.23 1.70
N ASP A 171 2.93 -3.72 0.60
CA ASP A 171 3.80 -4.91 0.59
C ASP A 171 4.99 -4.76 1.52
N ILE A 172 5.66 -3.61 1.52
CA ILE A 172 6.76 -3.30 2.44
C ILE A 172 6.27 -3.25 3.90
N VAL A 173 5.08 -2.71 4.17
CA VAL A 173 4.50 -2.69 5.52
C VAL A 173 4.26 -4.12 6.04
N PHE A 174 3.75 -5.02 5.21
CA PHE A 174 3.56 -6.42 5.61
C PHE A 174 4.88 -7.20 5.66
N GLN A 175 5.84 -6.91 4.79
CA GLN A 175 7.21 -7.42 4.90
C GLN A 175 7.81 -7.06 6.26
N ALA A 176 7.70 -5.81 6.68
CA ALA A 176 8.20 -5.33 7.97
C ALA A 176 7.58 -6.10 9.14
N LYS A 177 6.27 -6.37 9.07
CA LYS A 177 5.56 -7.16 10.08
C LYS A 177 6.03 -8.61 10.12
N VAL A 178 6.04 -9.29 8.99
CA VAL A 178 6.36 -10.73 8.89
C VAL A 178 7.83 -11.00 9.25
N THR A 179 8.72 -10.11 8.83
CA THR A 179 10.17 -10.26 9.05
C THR A 179 10.69 -9.54 10.30
N ASN A 180 9.78 -8.94 11.10
CA ASN A 180 10.10 -8.20 12.31
C ASN A 180 11.15 -7.08 12.12
N ARG A 181 11.03 -6.34 11.02
CA ARG A 181 11.92 -5.23 10.59
C ARG A 181 11.16 -3.92 10.47
N PRO A 182 10.73 -3.27 11.58
CA PRO A 182 9.92 -2.05 11.52
C PRO A 182 10.64 -0.88 10.82
N GLU A 183 11.97 -0.87 10.78
CA GLU A 183 12.77 0.18 10.17
C GLU A 183 12.53 0.36 8.65
N ILE A 184 12.11 -0.69 7.94
CA ILE A 184 11.91 -0.61 6.48
C ILE A 184 10.63 0.14 6.11
N VAL A 185 9.71 0.34 7.06
CA VAL A 185 8.40 1.00 6.83
C VAL A 185 8.55 2.45 6.36
N GLU A 186 9.64 3.14 6.74
CA GLU A 186 9.87 4.50 6.25
C GLU A 186 9.95 4.55 4.72
N SER A 187 10.51 3.51 4.08
CA SER A 187 10.57 3.42 2.63
C SER A 187 9.18 3.31 1.98
N ALA A 188 8.21 2.67 2.64
CA ALA A 188 6.82 2.64 2.21
C ALA A 188 6.19 4.05 2.22
N PHE A 189 6.50 4.85 3.24
CA PHE A 189 6.01 6.23 3.36
C PHE A 189 6.66 7.18 2.36
N GLU A 190 7.88 6.88 1.91
CA GLU A 190 8.49 7.64 0.81
C GLU A 190 7.92 7.24 -0.56
N ILE A 191 7.51 5.98 -0.73
CA ILE A 191 6.90 5.48 -1.98
C ILE A 191 5.48 6.02 -2.15
N ALA A 192 4.69 6.06 -1.07
CA ALA A 192 3.31 6.53 -1.09
C ALA A 192 3.05 7.58 0.02
N PRO A 193 3.68 8.77 -0.06
CA PRO A 193 3.65 9.77 1.02
C PRO A 193 2.26 10.32 1.31
N ASP A 194 1.42 10.45 0.28
CA ASP A 194 0.04 10.95 0.42
C ASP A 194 -0.97 9.87 0.79
N ASN A 195 -0.54 8.60 0.87
CA ASN A 195 -1.43 7.48 1.20
C ASN A 195 -1.49 7.28 2.72
N ILE A 196 -2.46 7.94 3.36
CA ILE A 196 -2.65 7.80 4.81
C ILE A 196 -3.10 6.37 5.22
N GLU A 197 -3.73 5.60 4.34
CA GLU A 197 -4.18 4.24 4.67
C GLU A 197 -2.99 3.29 4.85
N VAL A 198 -1.91 3.44 4.08
CA VAL A 198 -0.64 2.73 4.30
C VAL A 198 -0.08 3.06 5.70
N GLN A 199 -0.11 4.35 6.08
CA GLN A 199 0.36 4.78 7.40
C GLN A 199 -0.51 4.23 8.53
N LYS A 200 -1.84 4.22 8.37
CA LYS A 200 -2.77 3.61 9.32
C LYS A 200 -2.54 2.11 9.46
N THR A 201 -2.23 1.43 8.37
CA THR A 201 -1.91 0.00 8.37
C THR A 201 -0.63 -0.27 9.16
N ALA A 202 0.43 0.50 8.90
CA ALA A 202 1.68 0.41 9.66
C ALA A 202 1.48 0.70 11.16
N PHE A 203 0.66 1.70 11.49
CA PHE A 203 0.29 2.00 12.87
C PHE A 203 -0.49 0.85 13.54
N ALA A 204 -1.48 0.27 12.86
CA ALA A 204 -2.28 -0.84 13.38
C ALA A 204 -1.48 -2.14 13.56
N LEU A 205 -0.36 -2.28 12.86
CA LEU A 205 0.56 -3.42 12.99
C LEU A 205 1.67 -3.20 14.03
N ASP A 206 1.62 -2.07 14.77
CA ASP A 206 2.60 -1.64 15.76
C ASP A 206 4.01 -1.40 15.19
N LEU A 207 4.11 -0.99 13.92
CA LEU A 207 5.38 -0.76 13.23
C LEU A 207 5.86 0.69 13.30
N THR A 208 5.13 1.55 14.01
CA THR A 208 5.40 2.99 14.06
C THR A 208 5.28 3.50 15.49
N LYS A 209 5.98 4.59 15.80
CA LYS A 209 5.77 5.32 17.05
C LYS A 209 4.33 5.84 17.12
N LYS A 210 3.72 5.68 18.29
CA LYS A 210 2.34 6.10 18.54
C LYS A 210 2.30 7.54 19.03
N TYR A 211 1.49 8.36 18.38
CA TYR A 211 1.23 9.74 18.80
C TYR A 211 -0.27 9.96 18.94
N ARG A 212 -0.67 10.89 19.80
CA ARG A 212 -2.05 11.38 19.85
C ARG A 212 -2.11 12.89 19.89
N LEU A 213 -3.28 13.41 19.57
CA LEU A 213 -3.55 14.84 19.54
C LEU A 213 -3.80 15.42 20.94
N LYS A 214 -3.11 16.49 21.31
CA LYS A 214 -3.25 17.16 22.63
C LYS A 214 -4.58 17.91 22.79
N HIS A 215 -5.12 18.42 21.69
CA HIS A 215 -6.32 19.27 21.65
C HIS A 215 -7.14 18.96 20.40
N SER A 216 -8.46 19.04 20.50
CA SER A 216 -9.35 18.94 19.35
C SER A 216 -9.01 19.97 18.28
N ILE A 217 -9.14 19.60 17.01
CA ILE A 217 -8.97 20.48 15.86
C ILE A 217 -10.30 20.59 15.13
N GLY A 218 -10.65 21.81 14.72
CA GLY A 218 -11.96 22.11 14.20
C GLY A 218 -12.04 23.44 13.48
N SER A 219 -13.25 23.79 13.04
CA SER A 219 -13.50 24.98 12.25
C SER A 219 -14.56 25.87 12.88
N SER A 220 -14.38 27.19 12.76
CA SER A 220 -15.35 28.20 13.16
C SER A 220 -16.61 28.12 12.29
N LEU A 221 -17.77 28.28 12.92
CA LEU A 221 -19.09 28.39 12.30
C LEU A 221 -19.70 29.78 12.53
N LEU A 222 -20.92 29.97 12.02
CA LEU A 222 -21.76 31.14 12.31
C LEU A 222 -21.94 31.31 13.83
N ASN A 223 -22.11 32.56 14.29
CA ASN A 223 -22.36 32.91 15.70
C ASN A 223 -21.29 32.43 16.68
N ASP A 224 -20.02 32.45 16.24
CA ASP A 224 -18.85 32.03 17.04
C ASP A 224 -18.87 30.56 17.46
N GLY A 225 -19.68 29.72 16.80
CA GLY A 225 -19.70 28.28 17.07
C GLY A 225 -18.40 27.61 16.65
N TYR A 226 -18.00 26.56 17.37
CA TYR A 226 -16.85 25.73 17.02
C TYR A 226 -17.28 24.31 16.68
N LYS A 227 -16.95 23.85 15.47
CA LYS A 227 -17.16 22.46 15.04
C LYS A 227 -15.85 21.70 15.12
N ILE A 228 -15.72 20.86 16.13
CA ILE A 228 -14.65 19.86 16.20
C ILE A 228 -14.80 18.90 15.02
N VAL A 229 -13.67 18.62 14.36
CA VAL A 229 -13.56 17.67 13.24
C VAL A 229 -12.66 16.50 13.61
N VAL A 230 -11.56 16.76 14.34
CA VAL A 230 -10.68 15.74 14.91
C VAL A 230 -10.67 15.93 16.42
N GLU A 231 -11.07 14.91 17.18
CA GLU A 231 -11.20 14.98 18.63
C GLU A 231 -9.83 14.93 19.33
N LYS A 232 -9.74 15.58 20.50
CA LYS A 232 -8.64 15.41 21.44
C LYS A 232 -8.42 13.93 21.74
N GLY A 233 -7.15 13.51 21.81
CA GLY A 233 -6.77 12.13 22.09
C GLY A 233 -6.84 11.20 20.88
N SER A 234 -7.27 11.67 19.71
CA SER A 234 -7.21 10.89 18.47
C SER A 234 -5.77 10.43 18.20
N MET A 235 -5.60 9.12 17.96
CA MET A 235 -4.31 8.53 17.56
C MET A 235 -3.95 8.94 16.14
N ILE A 236 -2.67 9.19 15.89
CA ILE A 236 -2.15 9.59 14.58
C ILE A 236 -1.44 8.38 13.96
N PRO A 237 -1.71 8.05 12.68
CA PRO A 237 -2.42 8.85 11.67
C PRO A 237 -3.95 8.76 11.76
N VAL A 238 -4.65 9.84 11.40
CA VAL A 238 -6.13 9.90 11.43
C VAL A 238 -6.69 10.66 10.23
N SER A 239 -7.90 10.26 9.81
CA SER A 239 -8.74 11.04 8.91
C SER A 239 -10.12 11.23 9.52
N SER A 240 -10.67 12.43 9.44
CA SER A 240 -12.01 12.74 9.93
C SER A 240 -12.73 13.66 8.96
N THR A 241 -14.05 13.65 9.02
CA THR A 241 -14.88 14.43 8.09
C THR A 241 -16.06 15.04 8.80
N ALA A 242 -16.36 16.29 8.45
CA ALA A 242 -17.58 16.98 8.84
C ALA A 242 -18.28 17.55 7.59
N ILE A 243 -19.61 17.50 7.59
CA ILE A 243 -20.43 18.20 6.60
C ILE A 243 -20.95 19.47 7.26
N VAL A 244 -20.76 20.60 6.57
CA VAL A 244 -21.32 21.90 6.95
C VAL A 244 -22.16 22.45 5.80
N ARG A 245 -23.01 23.43 6.07
CA ARG A 245 -23.91 24.02 5.07
C ARG A 245 -23.80 25.53 5.04
N THR A 246 -24.19 26.15 3.92
CA THR A 246 -24.22 27.61 3.79
C THR A 246 -25.16 28.25 4.81
N SER A 247 -24.81 29.44 5.29
CA SER A 247 -25.56 30.17 6.32
C SER A 247 -26.46 31.27 5.75
N ALA A 248 -26.33 31.61 4.47
CA ALA A 248 -27.11 32.65 3.81
C ALA A 248 -27.59 32.21 2.42
N ASP A 249 -28.71 32.79 1.99
CA ASP A 249 -29.24 32.58 0.64
C ASP A 249 -28.24 33.07 -0.41
N ASN A 250 -28.08 32.28 -1.47
CA ASN A 250 -27.22 32.59 -2.61
C ASN A 250 -25.75 32.86 -2.23
N GLN A 251 -25.29 32.35 -1.09
CA GLN A 251 -23.91 32.45 -0.64
C GLN A 251 -22.95 31.82 -1.67
N THR A 252 -22.06 32.62 -2.26
CA THR A 252 -21.12 32.20 -3.32
C THR A 252 -19.72 31.87 -2.82
N SER A 253 -19.43 32.10 -1.53
CA SER A 253 -18.14 31.81 -0.92
C SER A 253 -18.31 31.41 0.55
N SER A 254 -17.35 30.66 1.08
CA SER A 254 -17.31 30.28 2.48
C SER A 254 -15.91 30.47 3.04
N GLU A 255 -15.76 31.37 4.01
CA GLU A 255 -14.54 31.54 4.81
C GLU A 255 -14.75 30.89 6.18
N ALA A 256 -13.75 30.15 6.65
CA ALA A 256 -13.72 29.62 8.00
C ALA A 256 -12.31 29.70 8.58
N THR A 257 -12.22 29.97 9.87
CA THR A 257 -10.97 29.90 10.63
C THR A 257 -10.88 28.52 11.28
N ILE A 258 -9.70 27.92 11.20
CA ILE A 258 -9.37 26.66 11.85
C ILE A 258 -8.79 27.01 13.22
N HIS A 259 -9.23 26.30 14.25
CA HIS A 259 -8.77 26.46 15.63
C HIS A 259 -8.41 25.10 16.21
N TYR A 260 -7.60 25.12 17.27
CA TYR A 260 -7.43 23.97 18.15
C TYR A 260 -7.79 24.34 19.58
N GLY A 261 -8.40 23.43 20.32
CA GLY A 261 -8.87 23.64 21.70
C GLY A 261 -10.24 23.02 21.95
N GLU A 262 -10.74 23.13 23.17
CA GLU A 262 -11.98 22.49 23.60
C GLU A 262 -13.12 23.48 23.87
N ASN A 263 -12.90 24.78 23.70
CA ASN A 263 -13.93 25.77 23.99
C ASN A 263 -15.04 25.71 22.91
N PRO A 264 -16.33 25.67 23.26
CA PRO A 264 -17.41 25.67 22.26
C PRO A 264 -17.48 26.97 21.44
N LYS A 265 -16.88 28.07 21.94
CA LYS A 265 -16.73 29.33 21.21
C LYS A 265 -15.40 29.36 20.46
N ALA A 266 -15.45 29.50 19.14
CA ALA A 266 -14.27 29.47 18.28
C ALA A 266 -13.29 30.59 18.64
N SER A 267 -13.78 31.80 18.93
CA SER A 267 -12.98 32.97 19.29
C SER A 267 -12.12 32.80 20.55
N LEU A 268 -12.51 31.90 21.45
CA LEU A 268 -11.80 31.59 22.69
C LEU A 268 -10.74 30.50 22.53
N ASN A 269 -10.67 29.85 21.37
CA ASN A 269 -9.63 28.90 21.03
C ASN A 269 -8.53 29.57 20.20
N PRO A 270 -7.24 29.20 20.40
CA PRO A 270 -6.15 29.64 19.53
C PRO A 270 -6.44 29.42 18.04
N LYS A 271 -6.20 30.47 17.25
CA LYS A 271 -6.34 30.43 15.80
C LYS A 271 -5.16 29.70 15.18
N PHE A 272 -5.45 28.84 14.22
CA PHE A 272 -4.46 28.03 13.54
C PHE A 272 -4.25 28.48 12.09
N ALA A 273 -5.33 28.60 11.32
CA ALA A 273 -5.28 29.00 9.93
C ALA A 273 -6.64 29.51 9.42
N LYS A 274 -6.67 30.13 8.25
CA LYS A 274 -7.91 30.51 7.55
C LYS A 274 -8.04 29.76 6.23
N MET A 275 -9.25 29.41 5.86
CA MET A 275 -9.57 28.77 4.59
C MET A 275 -10.80 29.41 3.97
N ARG A 276 -10.66 29.83 2.71
CA ARG A 276 -11.75 30.37 1.90
C ARG A 276 -11.96 29.48 0.68
N LEU A 277 -13.21 29.16 0.38
CA LEU A 277 -13.64 28.51 -0.85
C LEU A 277 -14.62 29.42 -1.57
N ASP A 278 -14.29 29.82 -2.78
CA ASP A 278 -15.14 30.61 -3.66
C ASP A 278 -15.88 29.73 -4.68
N GLY A 279 -16.87 30.31 -5.36
CA GLY A 279 -17.62 29.63 -6.42
C GLY A 279 -18.63 28.59 -5.91
N LEU A 280 -19.24 28.81 -4.74
CA LEU A 280 -20.36 27.98 -4.27
C LEU A 280 -21.61 28.23 -5.13
N PRO A 281 -22.44 27.20 -5.38
CA PRO A 281 -23.68 27.36 -6.11
C PRO A 281 -24.67 28.24 -5.33
N LYS A 282 -25.39 29.09 -6.05
CA LYS A 282 -26.46 29.92 -5.47
C LYS A 282 -27.66 29.05 -5.11
N LYS A 283 -27.82 28.77 -3.81
CA LYS A 283 -28.93 27.99 -3.25
C LYS A 283 -29.49 28.67 -2.00
N PRO A 284 -30.71 28.34 -1.54
CA PRO A 284 -31.20 28.79 -0.24
C PRO A 284 -30.23 28.41 0.90
N ALA A 285 -30.27 29.17 1.99
CA ALA A 285 -29.48 28.90 3.19
C ALA A 285 -29.69 27.45 3.65
N GLY A 286 -28.60 26.79 4.04
CA GLY A 286 -28.62 25.40 4.48
C GLY A 286 -28.79 24.36 3.37
N LYS A 287 -28.75 24.74 2.08
CA LYS A 287 -28.92 23.78 0.95
C LYS A 287 -27.66 23.49 0.15
N ALA A 288 -26.65 24.35 0.19
CA ALA A 288 -25.34 24.03 -0.38
C ALA A 288 -24.48 23.38 0.70
N GLU A 289 -23.93 22.20 0.41
CA GLU A 289 -23.19 21.38 1.36
C GLU A 289 -21.68 21.41 1.07
N LEU A 290 -20.89 21.56 2.13
CA LEU A 290 -19.44 21.50 2.07
C LEU A 290 -18.94 20.34 2.93
N LYS A 291 -18.06 19.53 2.36
CA LYS A 291 -17.32 18.49 3.07
C LYS A 291 -15.98 19.05 3.52
N TYR A 292 -15.75 19.00 4.82
CA TYR A 292 -14.47 19.31 5.46
C TYR A 292 -13.80 17.98 5.76
N HIS A 293 -12.64 17.72 5.15
CA HIS A 293 -11.88 16.49 5.34
C HIS A 293 -10.51 16.84 5.93
N PHE A 294 -10.22 16.29 7.11
CA PHE A 294 -9.00 16.55 7.86
C PHE A 294 -8.22 15.25 7.92
N THR A 295 -6.94 15.32 7.58
CA THR A 295 -6.01 14.19 7.54
C THR A 295 -4.75 14.62 8.27
N ILE A 296 -4.34 13.87 9.28
CA ILE A 296 -3.08 14.10 10.00
C ILE A 296 -2.23 12.85 9.82
N ASP A 297 -1.08 13.02 9.18
CA ASP A 297 -0.14 11.94 8.89
C ASP A 297 0.82 11.67 10.07
N LEU A 298 1.58 10.57 10.01
CA LEU A 298 2.58 10.19 11.01
C LEU A 298 3.69 11.24 11.22
N LYS A 299 3.93 12.07 10.21
CA LYS A 299 4.92 13.16 10.26
C LYS A 299 4.30 14.42 10.89
N GLY A 300 3.03 14.41 11.30
CA GLY A 300 2.32 15.55 11.86
C GLY A 300 2.00 16.64 10.83
N ASN A 301 1.87 16.30 9.56
CA ASN A 301 1.31 17.18 8.55
C ASN A 301 -0.22 17.04 8.59
N LEU A 302 -0.90 18.13 8.94
CA LEU A 302 -2.34 18.27 8.82
C LEU A 302 -2.68 18.79 7.42
N LYS A 303 -3.41 17.99 6.63
CA LYS A 303 -4.07 18.37 5.39
C LYS A 303 -5.55 18.60 5.66
N MET A 304 -6.04 19.78 5.28
CA MET A 304 -7.45 20.16 5.39
C MET A 304 -7.99 20.42 3.99
N GLU A 305 -9.06 19.75 3.64
CA GLU A 305 -9.73 19.88 2.36
C GLU A 305 -11.15 20.38 2.60
N LYS A 306 -11.47 21.50 1.95
CA LYS A 306 -12.81 22.06 1.91
C LYS A 306 -13.36 21.85 0.52
N TYR A 307 -14.36 20.99 0.39
CA TYR A 307 -14.91 20.54 -0.89
C TYR A 307 -16.40 20.88 -0.96
N SER A 308 -16.83 21.55 -2.03
CA SER A 308 -18.23 21.76 -2.35
C SER A 308 -18.81 20.48 -2.96
N LEU A 309 -19.78 19.86 -2.28
CA LEU A 309 -20.40 18.62 -2.74
C LEU A 309 -21.23 18.80 -4.01
N ASP A 310 -21.61 20.03 -4.32
CA ASP A 310 -22.49 20.36 -5.44
C ASP A 310 -21.77 20.49 -6.79
N ASN A 311 -20.55 21.00 -6.79
CA ASN A 311 -19.84 21.36 -8.03
C ASN A 311 -18.36 20.94 -8.05
N GLY A 312 -17.88 20.29 -7.00
CA GLY A 312 -16.53 19.77 -6.94
C GLY A 312 -15.43 20.80 -6.66
N ASN A 313 -15.78 22.08 -6.49
CA ASN A 313 -14.80 23.10 -6.12
C ASN A 313 -14.13 22.75 -4.79
N LYS A 314 -12.81 22.84 -4.74
CA LYS A 314 -12.03 22.48 -3.56
C LYS A 314 -10.95 23.50 -3.22
N GLN A 315 -10.71 23.66 -1.93
CA GLN A 315 -9.55 24.36 -1.39
C GLN A 315 -8.80 23.41 -0.45
N ILE A 316 -7.49 23.37 -0.60
CA ILE A 316 -6.59 22.55 0.24
C ILE A 316 -5.68 23.48 1.03
N LEU A 317 -5.41 23.10 2.28
CA LEU A 317 -4.43 23.74 3.14
C LEU A 317 -3.62 22.66 3.87
N THR A 318 -2.29 22.78 3.85
CA THR A 318 -1.39 21.90 4.59
C THR A 318 -0.61 22.68 5.64
N LYS A 319 -0.50 22.14 6.85
CA LYS A 319 0.26 22.74 7.96
C LYS A 319 0.92 21.67 8.82
N LYS A 320 2.12 21.99 9.35
CA LYS A 320 2.81 21.15 10.34
C LYS A 320 2.23 21.41 11.73
N ILE A 321 1.88 20.35 12.46
CA ILE A 321 1.28 20.41 13.80
C ILE A 321 2.01 19.59 14.86
N THR A 322 3.30 19.33 14.67
CA THR A 322 4.11 18.51 15.61
C THR A 322 4.05 19.00 17.06
N GLY A 323 3.93 20.31 17.29
CA GLY A 323 3.74 20.88 18.65
C GLY A 323 2.42 20.49 19.33
N LEU A 324 1.40 20.12 18.56
CA LEU A 324 0.09 19.68 19.04
C LEU A 324 0.03 18.15 19.27
N LEU A 325 1.10 17.43 18.99
CA LEU A 325 1.18 15.98 19.18
C LEU A 325 1.92 15.65 20.46
N GLU A 326 1.49 14.58 21.13
CA GLU A 326 2.23 13.93 22.21
C GLU A 326 2.52 12.48 21.86
N GLN A 327 3.75 12.06 22.11
CA GLN A 327 4.16 10.67 21.92
C GLN A 327 3.62 9.83 23.08
N ILE A 328 3.09 8.65 22.76
CA ILE A 328 2.70 7.63 23.73
C ILE A 328 3.90 6.72 23.97
N THR A 329 4.27 6.59 25.23
CA THR A 329 5.25 5.62 25.73
C THR A 329 4.50 4.57 26.55
N GLU A 330 4.82 3.29 26.37
CA GLU A 330 4.08 2.13 26.92
C GLU A 330 3.90 2.18 28.45
N GLU A 331 4.76 2.89 29.19
CA GLU A 331 4.66 3.07 30.65
C GLU A 331 3.43 3.85 31.16
N LYS A 332 2.62 4.46 30.29
CA LYS A 332 1.47 5.30 30.70
C LYS A 332 0.11 4.60 30.71
N GLU A 333 -0.01 3.37 30.19
CA GLU A 333 -1.28 2.65 30.19
C GLU A 333 -1.55 1.91 31.51
N GLU A 334 -0.53 1.47 32.25
CA GLU A 334 -0.71 0.78 33.54
C GLU A 334 -1.18 1.68 34.70
N LYS A 335 -1.17 3.02 34.55
CA LYS A 335 -1.56 3.95 35.62
C LYS A 335 -3.00 4.47 35.53
N THR A 336 -3.81 3.92 34.63
CA THR A 336 -5.19 4.40 34.43
C THR A 336 -6.24 3.31 34.28
N ALA A 337 -5.91 2.06 34.60
CA ALA A 337 -6.88 0.97 34.72
C ALA A 337 -7.33 0.78 36.18
#